data_AF-A0A9D8QIX8-F1
#
_entry.id   AF-A0A9D8QIX8-F1
#
_cell.length_a   1.000
_cell.length_b   1.000
_cell.length_c   1.000
_cell.angle_alpha   90.00
_cell.angle_beta   90.00
_cell.angle_gamma   90.00
#
_symmetry.space_group_name_H-M   'P 1'
#
loop_
_entity.id
_entity.type
_entity.pdbx_description
1 polymer ?
#
loop_
_entity_poly.entity_id
_entity_poly.type
_entity_poly.pdbx_seq_one_letter_code
_entity_poly.pdbx_strand_id
1 'polypeptide(L)'
;MSSYMTSGWYEFLVPVRGERGPDHLRVWIDMKDVVPMLKRLDLIYGDAEHPYCMDLTQVPDAARDLVAMVMDHIVEHPESVRRISARRQLFADLNARFDVGQSAYPVAYPEAIDQVDLDLAPTLLVLPLVLDREPGPPEPGDG
;
A
#
# COMPACT_ATOMS: atom_id res chain seq x y z
N MET A 1 9.28 4.22 -23.86
CA MET A 1 8.44 4.60 -22.70
C MET A 1 9.08 5.79 -22.02
N SER A 2 8.33 6.88 -21.84
CA SER A 2 8.87 8.18 -21.40
C SER A 2 9.35 8.10 -19.95
N SER A 3 10.56 8.59 -19.66
CA SER A 3 11.19 8.56 -18.33
C SER A 3 10.36 9.20 -17.21
N TYR A 4 9.34 9.99 -17.58
CA TYR A 4 8.42 10.66 -16.67
C TYR A 4 7.45 9.72 -15.96
N MET A 5 7.11 8.55 -16.53
CA MET A 5 6.21 7.60 -15.87
C MET A 5 6.87 6.84 -14.73
N THR A 6 8.21 6.81 -14.67
CA THR A 6 8.98 6.12 -13.62
C THR A 6 9.52 7.07 -12.55
N SER A 7 9.32 8.38 -12.72
CA SER A 7 9.75 9.40 -11.76
C SER A 7 8.61 9.80 -10.83
N GLY A 8 8.91 9.95 -9.53
CA GLY A 8 7.92 10.32 -8.51
C GLY A 8 7.38 9.12 -7.74
N TRP A 9 6.31 9.34 -6.99
CA TRP A 9 5.72 8.37 -6.08
C TRP A 9 4.23 8.21 -6.35
N TYR A 10 3.72 7.00 -6.17
CA TYR A 10 2.28 6.73 -6.19
C TYR A 10 1.78 6.45 -4.78
N GLU A 11 0.59 6.95 -4.48
CA GLU A 11 -0.06 6.74 -3.19
C GLU A 11 -1.02 5.54 -3.23
N PHE A 12 -0.87 4.63 -2.29
CA PHE A 12 -1.79 3.52 -2.05
C PHE A 12 -2.47 3.64 -0.71
N LEU A 13 -3.74 3.24 -0.66
CA LEU A 13 -4.45 2.95 0.59
C LEU A 13 -4.27 1.46 0.89
N VAL A 14 -3.46 1.16 1.89
CA VAL A 14 -3.11 -0.21 2.25
C VAL A 14 -3.90 -0.61 3.49
N PRO A 15 -4.69 -1.68 3.43
CA PRO A 15 -5.52 -2.11 4.54
C PRO A 15 -4.65 -2.63 5.69
N VAL A 16 -5.01 -2.26 6.90
CA VAL A 16 -4.38 -2.72 8.13
C VAL A 16 -5.44 -3.10 9.16
N ARG A 17 -5.04 -3.94 10.11
CA ARG A 17 -5.89 -4.32 11.23
C ARG A 17 -5.38 -3.66 12.51
N GLY A 18 -6.03 -2.56 12.88
CA GLY A 18 -5.83 -1.90 14.17
C GLY A 18 -6.56 -2.63 15.29
N GLU A 19 -6.32 -2.24 16.54
CA GLU A 19 -7.04 -2.82 17.70
C GLU A 19 -8.55 -2.53 17.66
N ARG A 20 -8.94 -1.42 17.03
CA ARG A 20 -10.32 -0.97 16.91
C ARG A 20 -11.04 -1.50 15.67
N GLY A 21 -10.37 -2.32 14.86
CA GLY A 21 -10.90 -2.90 13.63
C GLY A 21 -10.12 -2.49 12.38
N PRO A 22 -10.71 -2.70 11.19
CA PRO A 22 -10.09 -2.37 9.91
C PRO A 22 -9.80 -0.87 9.78
N ASP A 23 -8.63 -0.54 9.27
CA ASP A 23 -8.20 0.82 8.95
C ASP A 23 -7.29 0.79 7.71
N HIS A 24 -6.78 1.95 7.30
CA HIS A 24 -5.84 2.04 6.17
C HIS A 24 -4.64 2.92 6.50
N LEU A 25 -3.48 2.52 6.00
CA LEU A 25 -2.31 3.37 5.86
C LEU A 25 -2.30 3.99 4.47
N ARG A 26 -1.92 5.26 4.37
CA ARG A 26 -1.54 5.86 3.07
C ARG A 26 -0.04 5.65 2.90
N VAL A 27 0.37 4.96 1.85
CA VAL A 27 1.76 4.58 1.59
C VAL A 27 2.18 5.12 0.23
N TRP A 28 3.33 5.79 0.18
CA TRP A 28 3.91 6.29 -1.07
C TRP A 28 5.06 5.39 -1.50
N ILE A 29 4.97 4.83 -2.70
CA ILE A 29 5.96 3.92 -3.29
C ILE A 29 6.52 4.55 -4.56
N ASP A 30 7.81 4.36 -4.82
CA ASP A 30 8.44 4.85 -6.05
C ASP A 30 7.75 4.27 -7.30
N MET A 31 7.48 5.13 -8.28
CA MET A 31 6.83 4.74 -9.54
C MET A 31 7.61 3.66 -10.31
N LYS A 32 8.94 3.61 -10.17
CA LYS A 32 9.78 2.56 -10.79
C LYS A 32 9.37 1.15 -10.35
N ASP A 33 8.85 1.01 -9.13
CA ASP A 33 8.44 -0.27 -8.54
C ASP A 33 6.96 -0.56 -8.79
N VAL A 34 6.14 0.50 -8.90
CA VAL A 34 4.70 0.43 -9.22
C VAL A 34 4.44 0.04 -10.67
N VAL A 35 5.18 0.60 -11.64
CA VAL A 35 4.96 0.35 -13.06
C VAL A 35 5.00 -1.15 -13.44
N PRO A 36 5.95 -1.96 -12.93
CA PRO A 36 5.92 -3.41 -13.10
C PRO A 36 4.64 -4.09 -12.60
N MET A 37 4.08 -3.65 -11.47
CA MET A 37 2.83 -4.21 -10.92
C MET A 37 1.64 -3.88 -11.83
N LEU A 38 1.56 -2.63 -12.30
CA LEU A 38 0.51 -2.21 -13.23
C LEU A 38 0.57 -3.01 -14.53
N LYS A 39 1.77 -3.18 -15.11
CA LYS A 39 1.95 -4.04 -16.30
C LYS A 39 1.51 -5.48 -16.06
N ARG A 40 1.71 -6.00 -14.85
CA ARG A 40 1.25 -7.34 -14.50
C ARG A 40 -0.28 -7.41 -14.47
N LEU A 41 -0.95 -6.39 -13.93
CA LEU A 41 -2.42 -6.30 -13.98
C LEU A 41 -2.93 -6.16 -15.41
N ASP A 42 -2.27 -5.39 -16.25
CA ASP A 42 -2.63 -5.24 -17.67
C ASP A 42 -2.57 -6.58 -18.41
N LEU A 43 -1.67 -7.50 -18.02
CA LEU A 43 -1.60 -8.85 -18.58
C LEU A 43 -2.69 -9.79 -18.05
N ILE A 44 -3.19 -9.56 -16.84
CA ILE A 44 -4.22 -10.41 -16.20
C ILE A 44 -5.62 -9.98 -16.63
N TYR A 45 -5.86 -8.66 -16.70
CA TYR A 45 -7.19 -8.05 -16.86
C TYR A 45 -7.35 -7.25 -18.16
N GLY A 46 -6.27 -7.00 -18.90
CA GLY A 46 -6.31 -6.38 -20.22
C GLY A 46 -6.35 -7.41 -21.34
N ASP A 47 -6.34 -6.91 -22.58
CA ASP A 47 -6.24 -7.72 -23.79
C ASP A 47 -5.17 -7.18 -24.75
N ALA A 48 -4.99 -7.86 -25.88
CA ALA A 48 -3.96 -7.53 -26.86
C ALA A 48 -4.17 -6.17 -27.54
N GLU A 49 -5.40 -5.63 -27.56
CA GLU A 49 -5.76 -4.35 -28.14
C GLU A 49 -5.80 -3.23 -27.09
N HIS A 50 -6.14 -3.55 -25.85
CA HIS A 50 -6.30 -2.62 -24.73
C HIS A 50 -5.57 -3.15 -23.48
N PRO A 51 -4.38 -2.63 -23.15
CA PRO A 51 -3.61 -3.05 -21.99
C PRO A 51 -4.15 -2.44 -20.69
N TYR A 52 -5.46 -2.44 -20.49
CA TYR A 52 -6.11 -1.98 -19.27
C TYR A 52 -7.49 -2.64 -19.15
N CYS A 53 -7.98 -2.80 -17.92
CA CYS A 53 -9.24 -3.45 -17.62
C CYS A 53 -10.42 -2.73 -18.31
N MET A 54 -10.95 -3.33 -19.38
CA MET A 54 -12.12 -2.82 -20.11
C MET A 54 -13.45 -3.34 -19.54
N ASP A 55 -13.43 -4.53 -18.92
CA ASP A 55 -14.57 -5.07 -18.23
C ASP A 55 -14.69 -4.44 -16.83
N LEU A 56 -15.66 -3.55 -16.67
CA LEU A 56 -15.92 -2.86 -15.41
C LEU A 56 -16.29 -3.82 -14.26
N THR A 57 -16.76 -5.03 -14.57
CA THR A 57 -17.08 -6.04 -13.54
C THR A 57 -15.83 -6.61 -12.89
N GLN A 58 -14.68 -6.55 -13.56
CA GLN A 58 -13.38 -7.06 -13.07
C GLN A 58 -12.57 -6.01 -12.32
N VAL A 59 -12.93 -4.73 -12.41
CA VAL A 59 -12.22 -3.62 -11.73
C VAL A 59 -12.05 -3.84 -10.22
N PRO A 60 -13.07 -4.32 -9.46
CA PRO A 60 -12.89 -4.62 -8.04
C PRO A 60 -11.83 -5.68 -7.78
N ASP A 61 -11.73 -6.69 -8.63
CA ASP A 61 -10.76 -7.78 -8.49
C ASP A 61 -9.35 -7.29 -8.82
N ALA A 62 -9.19 -6.54 -9.92
CA ALA A 62 -7.93 -5.91 -10.28
C ALA A 62 -7.41 -4.95 -9.19
N ALA A 63 -8.32 -4.22 -8.52
CA ALA A 63 -7.95 -3.35 -7.40
C ALA A 63 -7.49 -4.15 -6.18
N ARG A 64 -8.15 -5.27 -5.86
CA ARG A 64 -7.72 -6.16 -4.76
C ARG A 64 -6.36 -6.79 -5.05
N ASP A 65 -6.15 -7.28 -6.26
CA ASP A 65 -4.89 -7.86 -6.69
C ASP A 65 -3.75 -6.83 -6.66
N LEU A 66 -4.01 -5.58 -7.08
CA LEU A 66 -3.03 -4.49 -6.97
C LEU A 66 -2.64 -4.25 -5.51
N VAL A 67 -3.62 -4.16 -4.61
CA VAL A 67 -3.37 -3.94 -3.18
C VAL A 67 -2.58 -5.11 -2.58
N ALA A 68 -2.88 -6.35 -2.95
CA ALA A 68 -2.10 -7.52 -2.54
C ALA A 68 -0.64 -7.44 -3.03
N MET A 69 -0.42 -7.16 -4.32
CA MET A 69 0.93 -6.97 -4.87
C MET A 69 1.71 -5.85 -4.17
N VAL A 70 1.03 -4.76 -3.80
CA VAL A 70 1.63 -3.64 -3.05
C VAL A 70 2.02 -4.07 -1.63
N MET A 71 1.14 -4.79 -0.92
CA MET A 71 1.45 -5.30 0.42
C MET A 71 2.64 -6.27 0.39
N ASP A 72 2.69 -7.15 -0.61
CA ASP A 72 3.82 -8.07 -0.80
C ASP A 72 5.11 -7.32 -1.05
N HIS A 73 5.08 -6.35 -1.96
CA HIS A 73 6.23 -5.53 -2.29
C HIS A 73 6.74 -4.70 -1.11
N ILE A 74 5.85 -4.13 -0.28
CA ILE A 74 6.25 -3.39 0.93
C ILE A 74 7.03 -4.29 1.89
N VAL A 75 6.64 -5.55 2.03
CA VAL A 75 7.29 -6.51 2.93
C VAL A 75 8.63 -6.98 2.37
N GLU A 76 8.69 -7.24 1.06
CA GLU A 76 9.90 -7.73 0.38
C GLU A 76 10.95 -6.63 0.15
N HIS A 77 10.50 -5.40 -0.11
CA HIS A 77 11.31 -4.25 -0.50
C HIS A 77 10.93 -2.99 0.30
N PRO A 78 11.08 -2.98 1.64
CA PRO A 78 10.66 -1.86 2.46
C PRO A 78 11.34 -0.53 2.10
N GLU A 79 12.52 -0.57 1.45
CA GLU A 79 13.25 0.60 0.96
C GLU A 79 12.56 1.36 -0.19
N SER A 80 11.58 0.74 -0.87
CA SER A 80 10.78 1.38 -1.92
C SER A 80 9.74 2.34 -1.35
N VAL A 81 9.39 2.19 -0.07
CA VAL A 81 8.43 3.05 0.62
C VAL A 81 9.11 4.37 0.99
N ARG A 82 8.52 5.47 0.53
CA ARG A 82 9.04 6.83 0.75
C ARG A 82 8.38 7.55 1.90
N ARG A 83 7.13 7.21 2.17
CA ARG A 83 6.32 7.86 3.18
C ARG A 83 5.18 6.97 3.60
N ILE A 84 4.82 7.05 4.87
CA ILE A 84 3.65 6.38 5.43
C ILE A 84 2.91 7.41 6.28
N SER A 85 1.59 7.41 6.17
CA SER A 85 0.74 8.20 7.03
C SER A 85 -0.48 7.41 7.48
N ALA A 86 -0.98 7.76 8.65
CA ALA A 86 -2.13 7.13 9.28
C ALA A 86 -3.10 8.19 9.79
N ARG A 87 -4.35 7.80 10.02
CA ARG A 87 -5.28 8.61 10.83
C ARG A 87 -4.75 8.73 12.26
N ARG A 88 -5.08 9.81 12.98
CA ARG A 88 -4.54 10.04 14.34
C ARG A 88 -4.87 8.90 15.30
N GLN A 89 -6.04 8.28 15.15
CA GLN A 89 -6.43 7.14 15.98
C GLN A 89 -5.55 5.92 15.71
N LEU A 90 -5.35 5.55 14.44
CA LEU A 90 -4.46 4.44 14.08
C LEU A 90 -3.01 4.73 14.50
N PHE A 91 -2.56 5.97 14.36
CA PHE A 91 -1.26 6.40 14.87
C PHE A 91 -1.13 6.16 16.39
N ALA A 92 -2.14 6.56 17.17
CA ALA A 92 -2.12 6.34 18.63
C ALA A 92 -2.03 4.85 18.98
N ASP A 93 -2.76 4.00 18.24
CA ASP A 93 -2.73 2.55 18.44
C ASP A 93 -1.34 1.97 18.09
N LEU A 94 -0.76 2.38 16.95
CA LEU A 94 0.59 1.96 16.52
C LEU A 94 1.69 2.45 17.46
N ASN A 95 1.57 3.68 17.97
CA ASN A 95 2.51 4.24 18.94
C ASN A 95 2.46 3.47 20.27
N ALA A 96 1.27 3.23 20.81
CA ALA A 96 1.11 2.51 22.07
C ALA A 96 1.61 1.05 22.00
N ARG A 97 1.38 0.38 20.86
CA ARG A 97 1.69 -1.05 20.72
C ARG A 97 3.12 -1.32 20.25
N PHE A 98 3.66 -0.46 19.40
CA PHE A 98 4.92 -0.72 18.70
C PHE A 98 5.94 0.42 18.81
N ASP A 99 5.64 1.47 19.58
CA ASP A 99 6.49 2.66 19.72
C ASP A 99 6.79 3.36 18.37
N VAL A 100 5.85 3.29 17.42
CA VAL A 100 5.94 4.03 16.16
C VAL A 100 5.78 5.52 16.44
N GLY A 101 6.81 6.29 16.12
CA GLY A 101 6.83 7.75 16.29
C GLY A 101 6.18 8.51 15.14
N GLN A 102 5.95 9.80 15.37
CA GLN A 102 5.61 10.74 14.30
C GLN A 102 6.88 11.12 13.52
N SER A 103 6.76 11.23 12.20
CA SER A 103 7.84 11.68 11.34
C SER A 103 8.29 13.10 11.71
N ALA A 104 9.60 13.34 11.68
CA ALA A 104 10.16 14.69 11.76
C ALA A 104 9.97 15.51 10.47
N TYR A 105 9.24 14.98 9.48
CA TYR A 105 9.00 15.67 8.22
C TYR A 105 8.35 17.05 8.45
N PRO A 106 8.88 18.14 7.88
CA PRO A 106 8.60 19.51 8.32
C PRO A 106 7.24 20.06 7.88
N VAL A 107 6.31 19.22 7.43
CA VAL A 107 5.00 19.65 6.94
C VAL A 107 3.95 19.38 8.02
N ALA A 108 3.51 20.45 8.67
CA ALA A 108 2.33 20.42 9.52
C ALA A 108 1.07 20.36 8.64
N TYR A 109 0.30 19.27 8.75
CA TYR A 109 -1.01 19.21 8.10
C TYR A 109 -1.98 20.16 8.82
N PRO A 110 -2.90 20.83 8.08
CA PRO A 110 -4.01 21.52 8.71
C PRO A 110 -4.74 20.58 9.68
N GLU A 111 -5.16 21.08 10.85
CA GLU A 111 -5.81 20.25 11.89
C GLU A 111 -7.09 19.56 11.39
N ALA A 112 -7.74 20.13 10.37
CA ALA A 112 -8.89 19.54 9.70
C ALA A 112 -8.57 18.22 8.95
N ILE A 113 -7.29 17.94 8.68
CA ILE A 113 -6.83 16.67 8.11
C ILE A 113 -6.45 15.74 9.27
N ASP A 114 -7.26 14.71 9.48
CA ASP A 114 -7.00 13.65 10.45
C ASP A 114 -5.90 12.71 9.94
N GLN A 115 -4.67 13.21 9.90
CA GLN A 115 -3.52 12.46 9.40
C GLN A 115 -2.23 12.82 10.14
N VAL A 116 -1.41 11.81 10.37
CA VAL A 116 -0.09 11.89 10.95
C VAL A 116 0.88 11.13 10.06
N ASP A 117 1.96 11.79 9.63
CA ASP A 117 3.07 11.10 8.97
C ASP A 117 3.88 10.32 10.01
N LEU A 118 4.18 9.06 9.71
CA LEU A 118 4.86 8.14 10.63
C LEU A 118 6.37 8.18 10.42
N ASP A 119 7.14 7.95 11.48
CA ASP A 119 8.57 7.70 11.35
C ASP A 119 8.78 6.40 10.57
N LEU A 120 9.44 6.50 9.42
CA LEU A 120 9.49 5.46 8.43
C LEU A 120 10.25 4.22 8.92
N ALA A 121 11.40 4.41 9.58
CA ALA A 121 12.25 3.31 10.01
C ALA A 121 11.54 2.35 11.00
N PRO A 122 10.99 2.81 12.14
CA PRO A 122 10.25 1.93 13.05
C PRO A 122 8.96 1.42 12.42
N THR A 123 8.28 2.20 11.58
CA THR A 123 7.04 1.77 10.93
C THR A 123 7.26 0.58 10.00
N LEU A 124 8.29 0.63 9.15
CA LEU A 124 8.59 -0.45 8.19
C LEU A 124 8.83 -1.80 8.88
N LEU A 125 9.43 -1.80 10.08
CA LEU A 125 9.68 -3.02 10.86
C LEU A 125 8.40 -3.72 11.32
N VAL A 126 7.31 -2.96 11.49
CA VAL A 126 6.06 -3.47 12.08
C VAL A 126 4.97 -3.68 11.03
N LEU A 127 5.13 -3.17 9.80
CA LEU A 127 4.19 -3.37 8.71
C LEU A 127 3.77 -4.84 8.51
N PRO A 128 4.68 -5.83 8.47
CA PRO A 128 4.28 -7.23 8.28
C PRO A 128 3.31 -7.77 9.35
N LEU A 129 3.25 -7.12 10.52
CA LEU A 129 2.38 -7.52 11.64
C LEU A 129 1.01 -6.84 11.62
N VAL A 130 0.86 -5.73 10.88
CA VAL A 130 -0.35 -4.90 10.89
C VAL A 130 -1.08 -4.90 9.56
N LEU A 131 -0.40 -5.24 8.46
CA LEU A 131 -1.02 -5.39 7.14
C LEU A 131 -2.12 -6.46 7.19
N ASP A 132 -3.33 -6.11 6.74
CA ASP A 132 -4.46 -7.03 6.71
C ASP A 132 -4.39 -7.87 5.43
N ARG A 133 -3.44 -8.80 5.44
CA ARG A 133 -3.36 -9.86 4.44
C ARG A 133 -4.45 -10.88 4.78
N GLU A 134 -5.63 -10.76 4.18
CA GLU A 134 -6.54 -11.91 4.17
C GLU A 134 -5.75 -13.13 3.67
N PRO A 135 -5.86 -14.31 4.32
CA PRO A 135 -5.24 -15.49 3.78
C PRO A 135 -5.78 -15.69 2.37
N GLY A 136 -4.88 -15.71 1.37
CA GLY A 136 -5.26 -15.91 -0.01
C GLY A 136 -6.12 -17.18 -0.18
N PRO A 137 -6.87 -17.30 -1.29
CA PRO A 137 -7.57 -18.53 -1.59
C PRO A 137 -6.58 -19.72 -1.48
N PRO A 138 -6.99 -20.86 -0.89
CA PRO A 138 -6.09 -22.00 -0.75
C PRO A 138 -5.51 -22.33 -2.12
N GLU A 139 -4.19 -22.54 -2.18
CA GLU A 139 -3.55 -23.08 -3.38
C GLU A 139 -4.36 -24.30 -3.82
N PRO A 140 -4.66 -24.47 -5.13
CA PRO A 140 -5.32 -25.66 -5.60
C PRO A 140 -4.43 -26.84 -5.23
N GLY A 141 -4.83 -27.58 -4.20
CA GLY A 141 -4.14 -28.79 -3.81
C GLY A 141 -4.09 -29.72 -5.00
N ASP A 142 -2.90 -30.18 -5.36
CA ASP A 142 -2.69 -31.24 -6.32
C ASP A 142 -3.44 -32.49 -5.83
N GLY A 143 -4.63 -32.71 -6.39
CA GLY A 143 -5.50 -33.86 -6.13
C GLY A 143 -5.63 -34.75 -7.35
#